data_AF-A0A925WMS9-F1
#
_entry.id   AF-A0A925WMS9-F1
#
_cell.length_a   1.000
_cell.length_b   1.000
_cell.length_c   1.000
_cell.angle_alpha   90.00
_cell.angle_beta   90.00
_cell.angle_gamma   90.00
#
_symmetry.space_group_name_H-M   'P 1'
#
loop_
_entity.id
_entity.type
_entity.pdbx_description
1 polymer ?
#
loop_
_entity_poly.entity_id
_entity_poly.type
_entity_poly.pdbx_seq_one_letter_code
_entity_poly.pdbx_strand_id
1 'polypeptide(L)'
;ITAGLAPTGTSAFSVDDREYLRQMYAAGLAGYANVAVGVHPYAWGNAPDARCCAPGGDRGWDDDPHFFFLDTLDETRAIMTANGHSAPLWITELGWATWQDLSVGLPDPAENNLWMGYNSPDDQANYTLRALEILQRERTDTPMTFLWNLNFANETSIQNRQEVIAYSMLLPGVARPLFYLLPLALK
;
A
#
# COMPACT_ATOMS: atom_id res chain seq x y z
N ILE A 1 -3.27 1.14 -17.88
CA ILE A 1 -3.49 1.26 -16.42
C ILE A 1 -3.54 2.75 -16.13
N THR A 2 -4.45 3.23 -15.27
CA THR A 2 -4.34 4.60 -14.74
C THR A 2 -3.08 4.73 -13.88
N ALA A 3 -2.75 5.94 -13.42
CA ALA A 3 -1.80 6.07 -12.31
C ALA A 3 -2.30 5.28 -11.09
N GLY A 4 -1.38 4.73 -10.30
CA GLY A 4 -1.70 4.10 -9.03
C GLY A 4 -2.02 5.14 -7.98
N LEU A 5 -3.26 5.14 -7.51
CA LEU A 5 -3.73 6.09 -6.51
C LEU A 5 -3.25 5.66 -5.13
N ALA A 6 -2.41 6.47 -4.49
CA ALA A 6 -1.89 6.22 -3.14
C ALA A 6 -2.67 7.04 -2.10
N PRO A 7 -2.79 6.55 -0.85
CA PRO A 7 -3.66 7.17 0.12
C PRO A 7 -3.14 8.56 0.48
N THR A 8 -4.00 9.55 0.33
CA THR A 8 -3.64 10.94 0.61
C THR A 8 -4.91 11.73 0.91
N GLY A 9 -4.80 12.75 1.74
CA GLY A 9 -5.86 13.73 1.95
C GLY A 9 -5.72 14.93 1.01
N THR A 10 -6.76 15.76 0.96
CA THR A 10 -6.71 17.04 0.24
C THR A 10 -5.88 18.06 1.03
N SER A 11 -4.94 18.72 0.35
CA SER A 11 -4.12 19.80 0.91
C SER A 11 -3.84 20.88 -0.15
N ALA A 12 -2.96 21.83 0.15
CA ALA A 12 -2.46 22.79 -0.84
C ALA A 12 -1.62 22.14 -1.96
N PHE A 13 -1.16 20.90 -1.77
CA PHE A 13 -0.25 20.20 -2.67
C PHE A 13 -0.75 18.82 -3.12
N SER A 14 -1.92 18.38 -2.63
CA SER A 14 -2.49 17.06 -2.90
C SER A 14 -4.01 17.14 -3.05
N VAL A 15 -4.55 16.20 -3.82
CA VAL A 15 -5.98 15.93 -3.90
C VAL A 15 -6.21 14.56 -3.30
N ASP A 16 -7.22 14.43 -2.45
CA ASP A 16 -7.66 13.15 -1.89
C ASP A 16 -7.81 12.10 -2.99
N ASP A 17 -7.30 10.89 -2.78
CA ASP A 17 -7.15 9.92 -3.87
C ASP A 17 -8.50 9.37 -4.35
N ARG A 18 -9.50 9.26 -3.45
CA ARG A 18 -10.87 8.92 -3.82
C ARG A 18 -11.52 10.06 -4.59
N GLU A 19 -11.28 11.29 -4.17
CA GLU A 19 -11.77 12.47 -4.88
C GLU A 19 -11.14 12.61 -6.27
N TYR A 20 -9.85 12.39 -6.40
CA TYR A 20 -9.17 12.37 -7.68
C TYR A 20 -9.75 11.30 -8.61
N LEU A 21 -10.07 10.11 -8.10
CA LEU A 21 -10.77 9.08 -8.87
C LEU A 21 -12.16 9.54 -9.32
N ARG A 22 -12.95 10.19 -8.46
CA ARG A 22 -14.25 10.77 -8.85
C ARG A 22 -14.09 11.82 -9.95
N GLN A 23 -13.06 12.65 -9.88
CA GLN A 23 -12.74 13.64 -10.91
C GLN A 23 -12.34 12.99 -12.24
N MET A 24 -11.57 11.91 -12.21
CA MET A 24 -11.27 11.11 -13.41
C MET A 24 -12.55 10.55 -14.04
N TYR A 25 -13.49 10.08 -13.23
CA TYR A 25 -14.79 9.61 -13.72
C TYR A 25 -15.65 10.74 -14.30
N ALA A 26 -15.72 11.89 -13.64
CA ALA A 26 -16.37 13.08 -14.17
C ALA A 26 -15.76 13.53 -15.52
N ALA A 27 -14.46 13.29 -15.71
CA ALA A 27 -13.74 13.54 -16.95
C ALA A 27 -13.89 12.43 -18.01
N GLY A 28 -14.69 11.39 -17.76
CA GLY A 28 -15.03 10.36 -18.75
C GLY A 28 -14.25 9.05 -18.66
N LEU A 29 -13.58 8.75 -17.53
CA LEU A 29 -12.84 7.49 -17.35
C LEU A 29 -13.69 6.24 -17.65
N ALA A 30 -14.99 6.25 -17.35
CA ALA A 30 -15.89 5.12 -17.63
C ALA A 30 -16.05 4.79 -19.12
N GLY A 31 -15.71 5.72 -20.03
CA GLY A 31 -15.76 5.50 -21.47
C GLY A 31 -14.61 4.65 -22.04
N TYR A 32 -13.59 4.33 -21.23
CA TYR A 32 -12.43 3.58 -21.67
C TYR A 32 -12.60 2.07 -21.40
N ALA A 33 -12.88 1.28 -22.43
CA ALA A 33 -13.10 -0.17 -22.29
C ALA A 33 -11.83 -0.99 -22.01
N ASN A 34 -10.64 -0.49 -22.36
CA ASN A 34 -9.37 -1.20 -22.28
C ASN A 34 -8.44 -0.57 -21.23
N VAL A 35 -8.97 -0.33 -20.03
CA VAL A 35 -8.21 0.26 -18.92
C VAL A 35 -8.34 -0.62 -17.67
N ALA A 36 -7.31 -0.56 -16.84
CA ALA A 36 -7.35 -1.01 -15.45
C ALA A 36 -7.17 0.21 -14.57
N VAL A 37 -7.90 0.28 -13.46
CA VAL A 37 -7.73 1.35 -12.46
C VAL A 37 -6.62 0.93 -11.51
N GLY A 38 -5.55 1.72 -11.45
CA GLY A 38 -4.40 1.51 -10.56
C GLY A 38 -4.70 1.99 -9.15
N VAL A 39 -4.26 1.24 -8.14
CA VAL A 39 -4.40 1.58 -6.71
C VAL A 39 -3.16 1.13 -5.93
N HIS A 40 -2.71 1.94 -4.98
CA HIS A 40 -1.64 1.62 -4.03
C HIS A 40 -2.26 1.55 -2.62
N PRO A 41 -2.78 0.41 -2.17
CA PRO A 41 -3.51 0.30 -0.90
C PRO A 41 -2.55 0.19 0.28
N TYR A 42 -1.68 1.20 0.45
CA TYR A 42 -0.76 1.27 1.58
C TYR A 42 -1.52 1.37 2.90
N ALA A 43 -1.19 0.50 3.86
CA ALA A 43 -1.90 0.40 5.13
C ALA A 43 -1.06 0.87 6.33
N TRP A 44 0.09 1.51 6.09
CA TRP A 44 0.99 2.00 7.13
C TRP A 44 1.33 0.88 8.14
N GLY A 45 0.90 1.02 9.40
CA GLY A 45 1.11 0.05 10.47
C GLY A 45 -0.09 -0.86 10.75
N ASN A 46 -1.10 -0.87 9.88
CA ASN A 46 -2.30 -1.69 10.03
C ASN A 46 -2.14 -3.03 9.32
N ALA A 47 -2.60 -4.09 9.98
CA ALA A 47 -2.69 -5.42 9.39
C ALA A 47 -3.62 -5.40 8.16
N PRO A 48 -3.41 -6.27 7.16
CA PRO A 48 -4.20 -6.28 5.92
C PRO A 48 -5.69 -6.58 6.12
N ASP A 49 -6.05 -7.33 7.16
CA ASP A 49 -7.42 -7.67 7.51
C ASP A 49 -8.07 -6.68 8.49
N ALA A 50 -7.30 -5.70 8.99
CA ALA A 50 -7.86 -4.63 9.79
C ALA A 50 -8.90 -3.83 8.99
N ARG A 51 -9.91 -3.32 9.69
CA ARG A 51 -10.90 -2.39 9.16
C ARG A 51 -10.88 -1.11 9.96
N CYS A 52 -11.01 0.01 9.26
CA CYS A 52 -11.26 1.27 9.94
C CYS A 52 -12.64 1.20 10.61
N CYS A 53 -12.86 1.82 11.77
CA CYS A 53 -11.93 2.51 12.65
C CYS A 53 -12.19 1.95 14.05
N ALA A 54 -11.65 0.76 14.30
CA ALA A 54 -11.98 -0.01 15.50
C ALA A 54 -11.68 0.81 16.77
N PRO A 55 -12.54 0.77 17.80
CA PRO A 55 -12.29 1.49 19.05
C PRO A 55 -10.95 1.08 19.68
N GLY A 56 -10.06 2.05 19.93
CA GLY A 56 -8.71 1.82 20.50
C GLY A 56 -7.54 2.08 19.54
N GLY A 57 -7.80 2.62 18.34
CA GLY A 57 -6.77 3.08 17.41
C GLY A 57 -6.06 4.35 17.92
N ASP A 58 -5.13 4.20 18.86
CA ASP A 58 -4.44 5.33 19.50
C ASP A 58 -3.17 5.79 18.76
N ARG A 59 -2.84 5.17 17.61
CA ARG A 59 -1.59 5.45 16.87
C ARG A 59 -1.69 6.61 15.88
N GLY A 60 -2.85 7.25 15.74
CA GLY A 60 -3.08 8.45 14.91
C GLY A 60 -3.25 8.22 13.40
N TRP A 61 -2.95 7.02 12.89
CA TRP A 61 -3.25 6.59 11.51
C TRP A 61 -4.30 5.46 11.49
N ASP A 62 -4.87 5.12 12.65
CA ASP A 62 -5.82 4.03 12.82
C ASP A 62 -7.29 4.54 12.84
N ASP A 63 -7.50 5.85 12.62
CA ASP A 63 -8.79 6.55 12.62
C ASP A 63 -9.21 7.10 11.24
N ASP A 64 -8.41 6.84 10.20
CA ASP A 64 -8.68 7.27 8.82
C ASP A 64 -8.68 6.05 7.87
N PRO A 65 -9.78 5.80 7.11
CA PRO A 65 -9.90 4.66 6.21
C PRO A 65 -8.87 4.64 5.07
N HIS A 66 -8.22 5.77 4.76
CA HIS A 66 -7.12 5.83 3.80
C HIS A 66 -5.97 4.88 4.17
N PHE A 67 -5.77 4.59 5.46
CA PHE A 67 -4.64 3.78 5.95
C PHE A 67 -5.01 2.33 6.24
N PHE A 68 -6.08 1.83 5.61
CA PHE A 68 -6.52 0.44 5.71
C PHE A 68 -6.56 -0.19 4.32
N PHE A 69 -5.85 -1.32 4.18
CA PHE A 69 -5.67 -2.03 2.91
C PHE A 69 -7.02 -2.37 2.26
N LEU A 70 -7.92 -2.98 3.02
CA LEU A 70 -9.20 -3.43 2.47
C LEU A 70 -10.20 -2.30 2.27
N ASP A 71 -10.30 -1.34 3.21
CA ASP A 71 -11.17 -0.18 3.03
C ASP A 71 -10.78 0.61 1.78
N THR A 72 -9.48 0.74 1.49
CA THR A 72 -8.99 1.36 0.25
C THR A 72 -9.45 0.63 -1.01
N LEU A 73 -9.33 -0.69 -1.03
CA LEU A 73 -9.79 -1.47 -2.18
C LEU A 73 -11.32 -1.46 -2.32
N ASP A 74 -12.06 -1.47 -1.22
CA ASP A 74 -13.52 -1.51 -1.20
C ASP A 74 -14.12 -0.16 -1.63
N GLU A 75 -13.59 0.95 -1.12
CA GLU A 75 -14.02 2.30 -1.49
C GLU A 75 -13.67 2.63 -2.94
N THR A 76 -12.46 2.25 -3.40
CA THR A 76 -12.07 2.41 -4.80
C THR A 76 -13.06 1.67 -5.70
N ARG A 77 -13.35 0.39 -5.39
CA ARG A 77 -14.33 -0.41 -6.14
C ARG A 77 -15.73 0.20 -6.10
N ALA A 78 -16.14 0.76 -4.96
CA ALA A 78 -17.45 1.41 -4.82
C ALA A 78 -17.57 2.64 -5.74
N ILE A 79 -16.53 3.48 -5.84
CA ILE A 79 -16.51 4.63 -6.75
C ILE A 79 -16.59 4.17 -8.22
N MET A 80 -15.84 3.12 -8.59
CA MET A 80 -15.91 2.57 -9.94
C MET A 80 -17.31 2.06 -10.29
N THR A 81 -17.92 1.32 -9.37
CA THR A 81 -19.25 0.74 -9.52
C THR A 81 -20.33 1.81 -9.62
N ALA A 82 -20.24 2.87 -8.80
CA ALA A 82 -21.16 4.01 -8.85
C ALA A 82 -21.13 4.75 -10.20
N ASN A 83 -20.00 4.67 -10.91
CA ASN A 83 -19.83 5.24 -12.25
C ASN A 83 -20.06 4.21 -13.39
N GLY A 84 -20.62 3.03 -13.06
CA GLY A 84 -20.94 1.99 -14.05
C GLY A 84 -19.72 1.37 -14.71
N HIS A 85 -18.52 1.50 -14.13
CA HIS A 85 -17.28 1.05 -14.73
C HIS A 85 -16.79 -0.25 -14.09
N SER A 86 -16.81 -1.34 -14.86
CA SER A 86 -16.43 -2.69 -14.42
C SER A 86 -14.99 -3.07 -14.74
N ALA A 87 -14.09 -2.12 -14.98
CA ALA A 87 -12.68 -2.39 -15.22
C ALA A 87 -12.03 -3.12 -14.02
N PRO A 88 -10.95 -3.90 -14.25
CA PRO A 88 -10.19 -4.50 -13.17
C PRO A 88 -9.46 -3.43 -12.35
N LEU A 89 -9.27 -3.72 -11.06
CA LEU A 89 -8.36 -2.99 -10.19
C LEU A 89 -6.97 -3.63 -10.28
N TRP A 90 -5.93 -2.83 -10.48
CA TRP A 90 -4.55 -3.31 -10.47
C TRP A 90 -3.84 -2.69 -9.29
N ILE A 91 -3.36 -3.52 -8.37
CA ILE A 91 -2.51 -3.05 -7.29
C ILE A 91 -1.10 -2.90 -7.83
N THR A 92 -0.72 -1.69 -8.25
CA THR A 92 0.57 -1.43 -8.89
C THR A 92 1.72 -1.27 -7.89
N GLU A 93 1.41 -1.04 -6.61
CA GLU A 93 2.34 -1.13 -5.49
C GLU A 93 1.59 -1.71 -4.27
N LEU A 94 2.15 -2.77 -3.69
CA LEU A 94 1.70 -3.38 -2.44
C LEU A 94 2.90 -3.47 -1.49
N GLY A 95 2.71 -3.20 -0.20
CA GLY A 95 3.74 -3.53 0.78
C GLY A 95 3.49 -2.91 2.15
N TRP A 96 4.26 -3.39 3.11
CA TRP A 96 4.33 -2.86 4.47
C TRP A 96 5.76 -2.38 4.76
N ALA A 97 5.89 -1.14 5.19
CA ALA A 97 7.17 -0.57 5.55
C ALA A 97 7.66 -1.14 6.88
N THR A 98 8.97 -1.34 7.00
CA THR A 98 9.65 -1.53 8.28
C THR A 98 10.97 -0.77 8.29
N TRP A 99 11.23 -0.10 9.41
CA TRP A 99 12.49 0.61 9.67
C TRP A 99 13.30 -0.01 10.82
N GLN A 100 12.80 -1.07 11.46
CA GLN A 100 13.38 -1.60 12.71
C GLN A 100 14.75 -2.25 12.53
N ASP A 101 15.07 -2.71 11.32
CA ASP A 101 16.33 -3.38 10.97
C ASP A 101 17.34 -2.46 10.26
N LEU A 102 17.06 -1.15 10.22
CA LEU A 102 17.94 -0.14 9.66
C LEU A 102 18.73 0.56 10.78
N SER A 103 20.04 0.71 10.58
CA SER A 103 20.96 1.35 11.54
C SER A 103 21.06 2.87 11.37
N VAL A 104 20.08 3.48 10.72
CA VAL A 104 19.97 4.93 10.48
C VAL A 104 18.67 5.46 11.09
N GLY A 105 18.64 6.75 11.43
CA GLY A 105 17.41 7.41 11.90
C GLY A 105 16.30 7.36 10.84
N LEU A 106 15.06 7.63 11.28
CA LEU A 106 13.91 7.78 10.36
C LEU A 106 14.16 8.89 9.32
N PRO A 107 13.45 8.85 8.18
CA PRO A 107 13.43 9.95 7.22
C PRO A 107 13.04 11.28 7.88
N ASP A 108 13.61 12.38 7.40
CA ASP A 108 13.31 13.71 7.93
C ASP A 108 12.03 14.29 7.32
N PRO A 109 11.16 14.93 8.11
CA PRO A 109 11.22 15.02 9.57
C PRO A 109 10.71 13.71 10.23
N ALA A 110 11.39 13.26 11.28
CA ALA A 110 11.16 11.94 11.88
C ALA A 110 9.74 11.79 12.47
N GLU A 111 9.17 12.87 13.00
CA GLU A 111 7.81 12.91 13.55
C GLU A 111 6.72 12.54 12.53
N ASN A 112 6.95 12.79 11.24
CA ASN A 112 6.02 12.43 10.17
C ASN A 112 6.18 10.98 9.70
N ASN A 113 7.24 10.30 10.16
CA ASN A 113 7.65 8.98 9.68
C ASN A 113 7.61 7.89 10.75
N LEU A 114 7.05 8.19 11.94
CA LEU A 114 6.96 7.26 13.06
C LEU A 114 6.27 5.93 12.71
N TRP A 115 5.31 5.99 11.77
CA TRP A 115 4.57 4.83 11.28
C TRP A 115 5.45 3.73 10.67
N MET A 116 6.62 4.09 10.10
CA MET A 116 7.55 3.09 9.53
C MET A 116 8.19 2.21 10.61
N GLY A 117 8.15 2.64 11.88
CA GLY A 117 8.62 1.87 13.02
C GLY A 117 7.60 0.87 13.58
N TYR A 118 6.34 0.92 13.14
CA TYR A 118 5.26 0.12 13.73
C TYR A 118 5.31 -1.36 13.37
N ASN A 119 5.90 -1.70 12.22
CA ASN A 119 6.03 -3.07 11.77
C ASN A 119 7.48 -3.55 11.94
N SER A 120 7.65 -4.77 12.42
CA SER A 120 8.90 -5.52 12.34
C SER A 120 9.12 -6.12 10.93
N PRO A 121 10.33 -6.64 10.62
CA PRO A 121 10.55 -7.44 9.41
C PRO A 121 9.67 -8.70 9.33
N ASP A 122 9.28 -9.28 10.48
CA ASP A 122 8.34 -10.39 10.52
C ASP A 122 6.90 -9.93 10.23
N ASP A 123 6.48 -8.76 10.73
CA ASP A 123 5.19 -8.16 10.38
C ASP A 123 5.11 -7.84 8.89
N GLN A 124 6.16 -7.26 8.30
CA GLN A 124 6.23 -7.03 6.86
C GLN A 124 5.98 -8.33 6.08
N ALA A 125 6.56 -9.44 6.52
CA ALA A 125 6.36 -10.72 5.87
C ALA A 125 4.94 -11.27 6.07
N ASN A 126 4.48 -11.36 7.31
CA ASN A 126 3.18 -11.92 7.65
C ASN A 126 2.02 -11.13 7.03
N TYR A 127 2.08 -9.80 7.09
CA TYR A 127 1.06 -8.93 6.51
C TYR A 127 1.03 -9.03 4.98
N THR A 128 2.20 -9.05 4.33
CA THR A 128 2.25 -9.23 2.87
C THR A 128 1.64 -10.57 2.45
N LEU A 129 2.00 -11.67 3.12
CA LEU A 129 1.48 -12.99 2.81
C LEU A 129 -0.04 -13.08 3.04
N ARG A 130 -0.53 -12.50 4.15
CA ARG A 130 -1.96 -12.44 4.43
C ARG A 130 -2.72 -11.59 3.42
N ALA A 131 -2.15 -10.47 2.97
CA ALA A 131 -2.75 -9.64 1.93
C ALA A 131 -2.86 -10.40 0.59
N LEU A 132 -1.80 -11.12 0.19
CA LEU A 132 -1.81 -11.94 -1.02
C LEU A 132 -2.85 -13.06 -0.93
N GLU A 133 -2.98 -13.71 0.23
CA GLU A 133 -4.02 -14.72 0.46
C GLU A 133 -5.43 -14.12 0.29
N ILE A 134 -5.71 -12.97 0.91
CA ILE A 134 -7.00 -12.28 0.78
C ILE A 134 -7.28 -11.94 -0.68
N LEU A 135 -6.28 -11.41 -1.40
CA LEU A 135 -6.43 -11.06 -2.82
C LEU A 135 -6.76 -12.29 -3.68
N GLN A 136 -6.04 -13.40 -3.49
CA GLN A 136 -6.25 -14.64 -4.23
C GLN A 136 -7.61 -15.29 -3.94
N ARG A 137 -8.06 -15.25 -2.68
CA ARG A 137 -9.26 -15.99 -2.24
C ARG A 137 -10.55 -15.18 -2.35
N GLU A 138 -10.47 -13.87 -2.18
CA GLU A 138 -11.65 -13.01 -1.94
C GLU A 138 -11.82 -11.92 -3.00
N ARG A 139 -10.80 -11.61 -3.82
CA ARG A 139 -10.79 -10.42 -4.71
C ARG A 139 -10.57 -10.76 -6.18
N THR A 140 -11.59 -11.34 -6.82
CA THR A 140 -11.59 -11.59 -8.28
C THR A 140 -11.54 -10.32 -9.13
N ASP A 141 -11.84 -9.18 -8.55
CA ASP A 141 -11.85 -7.86 -9.17
C ASP A 141 -10.44 -7.22 -9.23
N THR A 142 -9.45 -7.85 -8.59
CA THR A 142 -8.06 -7.37 -8.47
C THR A 142 -7.05 -8.37 -9.05
N PRO A 143 -7.08 -8.65 -10.37
CA PRO A 143 -6.34 -9.77 -10.96
C PRO A 143 -4.83 -9.58 -11.01
N MET A 144 -4.32 -8.36 -10.80
CA MET A 144 -2.90 -8.03 -10.90
C MET A 144 -2.44 -7.28 -9.66
N THR A 145 -1.35 -7.76 -9.05
CA THR A 145 -0.72 -7.17 -7.86
C THR A 145 0.79 -7.18 -8.02
N PHE A 146 1.43 -6.07 -7.72
CA PHE A 146 2.87 -5.87 -7.80
C PHE A 146 3.43 -5.54 -6.42
N LEU A 147 4.28 -6.43 -5.90
CA LEU A 147 4.90 -6.23 -4.60
C LEU A 147 6.03 -5.19 -4.69
N TRP A 148 5.92 -4.15 -3.87
CA TRP A 148 6.88 -3.06 -3.74
C TRP A 148 7.66 -3.24 -2.42
N ASN A 149 8.98 -3.40 -2.42
CA ASN A 149 9.86 -3.56 -3.57
C ASN A 149 10.96 -4.58 -3.31
N LEU A 150 11.65 -5.00 -4.37
CA LEU A 150 12.70 -6.00 -4.24
C LEU A 150 13.94 -5.44 -3.53
N ASN A 151 14.52 -4.34 -4.00
CA ASN A 151 15.90 -3.96 -3.66
C ASN A 151 16.25 -2.46 -3.82
N PHE A 152 15.32 -1.53 -3.54
CA PHE A 152 15.68 -0.10 -3.50
C PHE A 152 16.67 0.25 -2.38
N ALA A 153 16.74 -0.56 -1.32
CA ALA A 153 17.75 -0.44 -0.29
C ALA A 153 19.16 -0.77 -0.82
N ASN A 154 20.00 0.26 -0.86
CA ASN A 154 21.43 0.18 -1.12
C ASN A 154 22.17 1.11 -0.15
N GLU A 155 23.50 1.08 -0.14
CA GLU A 155 24.30 1.91 0.78
C GLU A 155 23.93 3.40 0.69
N THR A 156 23.72 3.93 -0.52
CA THR A 156 23.38 5.35 -0.73
C THR A 156 21.95 5.67 -0.27
N SER A 157 20.95 4.85 -0.62
CA SER A 157 19.57 5.11 -0.24
C SER A 157 19.34 4.95 1.27
N ILE A 158 20.07 4.04 1.91
CA ILE A 158 20.10 3.89 3.38
C ILE A 158 20.70 5.12 4.05
N GLN A 159 21.89 5.56 3.64
CA GLN A 159 22.52 6.76 4.23
C GLN A 159 21.68 8.02 4.02
N ASN A 160 21.02 8.12 2.87
CA ASN A 160 20.09 9.22 2.56
C ASN A 160 18.72 9.06 3.22
N ARG A 161 18.46 7.99 3.97
CA ARG A 161 17.19 7.71 4.67
C ARG A 161 15.97 7.85 3.73
N GLN A 162 16.08 7.30 2.52
CA GLN A 162 14.98 7.36 1.56
C GLN A 162 13.83 6.44 1.99
N GLU A 163 12.62 6.97 2.09
CA GLU A 163 11.42 6.26 2.55
C GLU A 163 11.20 4.91 1.85
N VAL A 164 11.46 4.86 0.53
CA VAL A 164 11.23 3.67 -0.30
C VAL A 164 12.00 2.43 0.13
N ILE A 165 13.10 2.58 0.87
CA ILE A 165 13.90 1.44 1.35
C ILE A 165 13.18 0.65 2.44
N ALA A 166 12.22 1.28 3.15
CA ALA A 166 11.47 0.64 4.22
C ALA A 166 10.67 -0.57 3.70
N TYR A 167 10.34 -0.59 2.41
CA TYR A 167 9.58 -1.64 1.74
C TYR A 167 10.47 -2.70 1.07
N SER A 168 11.79 -2.52 1.06
CA SER A 168 12.70 -3.43 0.36
C SER A 168 12.76 -4.80 1.02
N MET A 169 12.66 -5.86 0.23
CA MET A 169 12.85 -7.24 0.68
C MET A 169 14.34 -7.61 0.80
N LEU A 170 15.19 -6.96 0.02
CA LEU A 170 16.63 -7.14 0.02
C LEU A 170 17.31 -5.86 0.49
N LEU A 171 18.13 -5.98 1.53
CA LEU A 171 19.09 -4.97 1.96
C LEU A 171 20.51 -5.37 1.51
N PRO A 172 21.51 -4.48 1.56
CA PRO A 172 22.89 -4.85 1.30
C PRO A 172 23.37 -6.00 2.21
N GLY A 173 23.64 -7.15 1.61
CA GLY A 173 24.18 -8.32 2.31
C GLY A 173 23.19 -9.13 3.15
N VAL A 174 21.92 -8.73 3.23
CA VAL A 174 20.89 -9.46 4.00
C VAL A 174 19.53 -9.37 3.32
N ALA A 175 18.78 -10.48 3.32
CA ALA A 175 17.40 -10.51 2.87
C ALA A 175 16.46 -10.55 4.08
N ARG A 176 15.36 -9.79 4.02
CA ARG A 176 14.30 -9.80 5.03
C ARG A 176 13.47 -11.10 4.95
N PRO A 177 12.76 -11.48 6.03
CA PRO A 177 11.97 -12.72 6.06
C PRO A 177 11.03 -12.89 4.87
N LEU A 178 10.39 -11.81 4.43
CA LEU A 178 9.46 -11.81 3.29
C LEU A 178 10.08 -12.42 2.02
N PHE A 179 11.34 -12.11 1.70
CA PHE A 179 12.02 -12.65 0.53
C PHE A 179 12.06 -14.18 0.52
N TYR A 180 12.28 -14.79 1.68
CA TYR A 180 12.37 -16.24 1.84
C TYR A 180 11.00 -16.93 1.90
N LEU A 181 9.99 -16.24 2.44
CA LEU A 181 8.66 -16.82 2.61
C LEU A 181 7.77 -16.70 1.36
N LEU A 182 7.99 -15.69 0.50
CA LEU A 182 7.22 -15.49 -0.73
C LEU A 182 7.11 -16.73 -1.63
N PRO A 183 8.20 -17.45 -1.93
CA PRO A 183 8.13 -18.68 -2.74
C PRO A 183 7.30 -19.81 -2.10
N LEU A 184 7.04 -19.73 -0.80
CA LEU A 184 6.25 -20.71 -0.04
C LEU A 184 4.78 -20.30 0.07
N ALA A 185 4.44 -19.05 -0.28
CA ALA A 185 3.06 -18.59 -0.35
C ALA A 185 2.32 -19.41 -1.41
N LEU A 186 1.24 -20.09 -1.00
CA LEU A 186 0.48 -20.98 -1.89
C LEU A 186 -0.14 -20.21 -3.06
N LYS A 187 -0.28 -20.90 -4.18
CA LYS A 187 -1.00 -20.42 -5.38
C LYS A 187 -2.49 -20.66 -5.25
#